data_AF-A0A941YH96-F1
#
_entry.id   AF-A0A941YH96-F1
#
_cell.length_a   1.000
_cell.length_b   1.000
_cell.length_c   1.000
_cell.angle_alpha   90.00
_cell.angle_beta   90.00
_cell.angle_gamma   90.00
#
_symmetry.space_group_name_H-M   'P 1'
#
loop_
_entity.id
_entity.type
_entity.pdbx_description
1 polymer ?
#
loop_
_entity_poly.entity_id
_entity_poly.type
_entity_poly.pdbx_seq_one_letter_code
_entity_poly.pdbx_strand_id
1 'polypeptide(L)'
;MKKSHATLAISSLAAVAAFAVAGQVRGSQESAHGASPDWTISISGGHETEGVDRGRPVNLVAGGLGVKPEVFREAFSHVHPAPAGQRPDEQRVHMNKQALLSALQPYGITNEQLDTVSNYYRYRREQGEMWPTAEATAVAILKKGALTSIKIDKGGSGYNSVPTVTIAGHPEIKLKAVLLYGKDLKNNGSISEIQIVKNL
;
A
#
# COMPACT_ATOMS: atom_id res chain seq x y z
N MET A 1 32.39 69.05 5.98
CA MET A 1 31.48 69.98 5.29
C MET A 1 32.30 70.89 4.37
N LYS A 2 31.75 71.17 3.18
CA LYS A 2 32.35 71.80 1.97
C LYS A 2 33.09 70.82 1.06
N LYS A 3 32.72 70.63 -0.21
CA LYS A 3 31.48 70.90 -0.98
C LYS A 3 31.66 70.10 -2.28
N SER A 4 30.64 69.35 -2.66
CA SER A 4 30.49 68.61 -3.92
C SER A 4 30.42 69.57 -5.12
N HIS A 5 30.93 69.16 -6.28
CA HIS A 5 30.28 69.48 -7.57
C HIS A 5 30.51 68.33 -8.57
N ALA A 6 29.38 67.79 -9.04
CA ALA A 6 29.22 66.80 -10.10
C ALA A 6 28.92 67.47 -11.43
N THR A 7 29.24 66.83 -12.56
CA THR A 7 28.63 67.01 -13.90
C THR A 7 29.00 65.74 -14.72
N LEU A 8 28.07 64.80 -14.96
CA LEU A 8 27.23 64.59 -16.17
C LEU A 8 27.99 64.69 -17.51
N ALA A 9 27.72 63.95 -18.58
CA ALA A 9 27.13 62.65 -18.89
C ALA A 9 27.32 62.46 -20.41
N ILE A 10 27.83 61.29 -20.83
CA ILE A 10 27.41 60.45 -21.97
C ILE A 10 26.93 61.13 -23.27
N SER A 11 27.62 60.86 -24.39
CA SER A 11 27.01 60.17 -25.55
C SER A 11 28.08 59.76 -26.56
N SER A 12 28.12 58.46 -26.90
CA SER A 12 29.06 57.87 -27.85
C SER A 12 28.29 57.04 -28.87
N LEU A 13 28.58 57.35 -30.14
CA LEU A 13 28.74 56.48 -31.30
C LEU A 13 27.67 55.45 -31.69
N ALA A 14 27.20 55.61 -32.92
CA ALA A 14 26.73 54.56 -33.80
C ALA A 14 27.82 53.49 -34.06
N ALA A 15 27.42 52.24 -34.30
CA ALA A 15 27.43 51.63 -35.65
C ALA A 15 27.41 50.08 -35.65
N VAL A 16 26.91 49.58 -36.78
CA VAL A 16 27.15 48.29 -37.46
C VAL A 16 26.28 47.09 -37.08
N ALA A 17 25.43 46.75 -38.05
CA ALA A 17 24.69 45.50 -38.17
C ALA A 17 25.59 44.34 -38.62
N ALA A 18 25.31 43.13 -38.13
CA ALA A 18 25.73 41.88 -38.76
C ALA A 18 24.57 40.86 -38.69
N PHE A 19 24.17 40.39 -39.86
CA PHE A 19 23.20 39.32 -40.07
C PHE A 19 23.77 37.96 -39.60
N ALA A 20 22.99 37.18 -38.85
CA ALA A 20 23.14 35.73 -38.76
C ALA A 20 21.76 35.07 -38.65
N VAL A 21 21.56 34.06 -39.49
CA VAL A 21 20.31 33.36 -39.78
C VAL A 21 20.14 32.12 -38.89
N ALA A 22 18.88 31.84 -38.55
CA ALA A 22 18.25 30.56 -38.18
C ALA A 22 18.81 29.77 -36.98
N GLY A 23 17.91 29.56 -36.02
CA GLY A 23 18.07 28.54 -34.98
C GLY A 23 17.09 28.72 -33.83
N GLN A 24 15.80 28.90 -34.13
CA GLN A 24 14.76 28.93 -33.09
C GLN A 24 14.55 27.49 -32.60
N VAL A 25 15.41 27.06 -31.67
CA VAL A 25 15.16 25.89 -30.83
C VAL A 25 13.91 26.24 -30.03
N ARG A 26 12.75 25.81 -30.54
CA ARG A 26 11.53 25.64 -29.75
C ARG A 26 11.88 24.59 -28.70
N GLY A 27 12.37 25.04 -27.56
CA GLY A 27 12.28 24.27 -26.33
C GLY A 27 10.81 23.99 -26.11
N SER A 28 10.40 22.75 -26.40
CA SER A 28 9.14 22.21 -25.94
C SER A 28 9.17 22.33 -24.42
N GLN A 29 8.47 23.33 -23.88
CA GLN A 29 8.04 23.29 -22.49
C GLN A 29 7.17 22.04 -22.38
N GLU A 30 7.78 20.96 -21.94
CA GLU A 30 7.09 19.83 -21.35
C GLU A 30 6.42 20.37 -20.08
N SER A 31 5.21 20.88 -20.29
CA SER A 31 4.33 21.31 -19.23
C SER A 31 4.00 20.06 -18.43
N ALA A 32 4.55 19.98 -17.23
CA ALA A 32 4.01 19.17 -16.17
C ALA A 32 2.56 19.62 -15.96
N HIS A 33 1.63 19.02 -16.72
CA HIS A 33 0.22 19.05 -16.39
C HIS A 33 0.13 18.39 -15.02
N GLY A 34 -0.07 19.23 -14.00
CA GLY A 34 -0.55 18.75 -12.70
C GLY A 34 -1.71 17.81 -12.98
N ALA A 35 -1.67 16.62 -12.37
CA ALA A 35 -2.71 15.62 -12.52
C ALA A 35 -4.06 16.34 -12.46
N SER A 36 -4.87 16.23 -13.51
CA SER A 36 -6.26 16.66 -13.42
C SER A 36 -6.85 16.03 -12.14
N PRO A 37 -7.74 16.69 -11.39
CA PRO A 37 -8.46 16.01 -10.31
C PRO A 37 -9.14 14.74 -10.83
N ASP A 38 -9.57 14.74 -12.09
CA ASP A 38 -9.94 13.55 -12.86
C ASP A 38 -8.71 12.65 -13.03
N TRP A 39 -8.84 11.34 -12.78
CA TRP A 39 -7.74 10.34 -12.75
C TRP A 39 -7.05 10.10 -11.40
N THR A 40 -7.49 10.75 -10.31
CA THR A 40 -6.99 10.42 -8.96
C THR A 40 -7.41 9.00 -8.55
N ILE A 41 -6.45 8.18 -8.10
CA ILE A 41 -6.74 6.82 -7.60
C ILE A 41 -7.08 6.88 -6.12
N SER A 42 -8.18 6.22 -5.73
CA SER A 42 -8.57 6.02 -4.33
C SER A 42 -8.56 4.52 -4.01
N ILE A 43 -8.00 4.17 -2.85
CA ILE A 43 -7.91 2.81 -2.33
C ILE A 43 -8.60 2.79 -0.96
N SER A 44 -9.58 1.90 -0.78
CA SER A 44 -10.35 1.82 0.46
C SER A 44 -10.71 0.39 0.85
N GLY A 45 -10.97 0.16 2.14
CA GLY A 45 -11.24 -1.16 2.69
C GLY A 45 -10.03 -2.10 2.64
N GLY A 46 -10.27 -3.40 2.56
CA GLY A 46 -9.22 -4.42 2.43
C GLY A 46 -8.69 -4.94 3.77
N HIS A 47 -9.38 -4.65 4.87
CA HIS A 47 -9.02 -5.12 6.22
C HIS A 47 -10.11 -6.02 6.82
N GLU A 48 -11.08 -6.44 6.01
CA GLU A 48 -12.15 -7.31 6.43
C GLU A 48 -11.64 -8.74 6.64
N THR A 49 -12.25 -9.44 7.60
CA THR A 49 -11.98 -10.86 7.85
C THR A 49 -13.12 -11.72 7.31
N GLU A 50 -12.83 -12.94 6.89
CA GLU A 50 -13.89 -13.86 6.50
C GLU A 50 -14.71 -14.32 7.73
N GLY A 51 -15.99 -14.62 7.54
CA GLY A 51 -16.85 -15.08 8.63
C GLY A 51 -16.35 -16.36 9.29
N VAL A 52 -15.75 -17.26 8.49
CA VAL A 52 -15.12 -18.51 8.98
C VAL A 52 -13.94 -18.22 9.92
N ASP A 53 -13.26 -17.10 9.74
CA ASP A 53 -12.09 -16.71 10.53
C ASP A 53 -12.47 -16.05 11.87
N ARG A 54 -13.77 -15.83 12.11
CA ARG A 54 -14.34 -15.29 13.36
C ARG A 54 -13.64 -14.00 13.82
N GLY A 55 -13.32 -13.10 12.88
CA GLY A 55 -12.65 -11.84 13.18
C GLY A 55 -11.12 -11.89 13.20
N ARG A 56 -10.51 -13.04 12.86
CA ARG A 56 -9.03 -13.15 12.77
C ARG A 56 -8.53 -12.82 11.36
N PRO A 57 -7.41 -12.09 11.23
CA PRO A 57 -6.79 -11.81 9.92
C PRO A 57 -5.96 -13.01 9.43
N VAL A 58 -6.63 -14.12 9.08
CA VAL A 58 -5.97 -15.38 8.75
C VAL A 58 -5.02 -15.27 7.56
N ASN A 59 -5.37 -14.49 6.53
CA ASN A 59 -4.50 -14.34 5.36
C ASN A 59 -3.16 -13.69 5.74
N LEU A 60 -3.20 -12.66 6.59
CA LEU A 60 -2.00 -12.02 7.11
C LEU A 60 -1.18 -12.96 8.00
N VAL A 61 -1.81 -13.67 8.93
CA VAL A 61 -1.09 -14.58 9.84
C VAL A 61 -0.48 -15.74 9.07
N ALA A 62 -1.23 -16.38 8.17
CA ALA A 62 -0.72 -17.45 7.32
C ALA A 62 0.44 -16.96 6.43
N GLY A 63 0.29 -15.76 5.83
CA GLY A 63 1.35 -15.09 5.08
C GLY A 63 2.63 -14.87 5.90
N GLY A 64 2.49 -14.34 7.12
CA GLY A 64 3.60 -14.09 8.04
C GLY A 64 4.31 -15.37 8.48
N LEU A 65 3.59 -16.48 8.57
CA LEU A 65 4.16 -17.80 8.82
C LEU A 65 4.75 -18.45 7.54
N GLY A 66 4.34 -17.99 6.36
CA GLY A 66 4.70 -18.59 5.07
C GLY A 66 4.00 -19.91 4.81
N VAL A 67 2.76 -20.06 5.29
CA VAL A 67 1.87 -21.19 5.00
C VAL A 67 0.64 -20.70 4.24
N LYS A 68 -0.10 -21.62 3.62
CA LYS A 68 -1.38 -21.28 3.01
C LYS A 68 -2.45 -20.97 4.09
N PRO A 69 -3.43 -20.09 3.82
CA PRO A 69 -4.54 -19.83 4.75
C PRO A 69 -5.26 -21.11 5.20
N GLU A 70 -5.46 -22.08 4.31
CA GLU A 70 -6.15 -23.34 4.62
C GLU A 70 -5.38 -24.17 5.65
N VAL A 71 -4.04 -24.17 5.58
CA VAL A 71 -3.18 -24.85 6.56
C VAL A 71 -3.37 -24.23 7.93
N PHE A 72 -3.40 -22.90 8.00
CA PHE A 72 -3.59 -22.20 9.26
C PHE A 72 -5.01 -22.39 9.81
N ARG A 73 -6.04 -22.38 8.96
CA ARG A 73 -7.43 -22.67 9.36
C ARG A 73 -7.57 -24.06 9.94
N GLU A 74 -6.95 -25.06 9.30
CA GLU A 74 -6.95 -26.43 9.80
C GLU A 74 -6.23 -26.53 11.14
N ALA A 75 -5.03 -25.95 11.28
CA ALA A 75 -4.34 -25.92 12.56
C ALA A 75 -5.21 -25.29 13.67
N PHE A 76 -5.92 -24.21 13.35
CA PHE A 76 -6.83 -23.53 14.28
C PHE A 76 -8.11 -24.31 14.59
N SER A 77 -8.52 -25.26 13.73
CA SER A 77 -9.73 -26.07 13.94
C SER A 77 -9.59 -27.01 15.15
N HIS A 78 -8.36 -27.41 15.47
CA HIS A 78 -8.03 -28.25 16.63
C HIS A 78 -7.95 -27.49 17.96
N VAL A 79 -8.07 -26.17 17.92
CA VAL A 79 -7.97 -25.29 19.09
C VAL A 79 -9.34 -25.16 19.74
N HIS A 80 -9.37 -25.18 21.07
CA HIS A 80 -10.58 -25.04 21.87
C HIS A 80 -10.51 -23.75 22.72
N PRO A 81 -10.84 -22.57 22.15
CA PRO A 81 -10.81 -21.31 22.87
C PRO A 81 -11.74 -21.32 24.10
N ALA A 82 -11.44 -20.45 25.06
CA ALA A 82 -12.39 -20.17 26.14
C ALA A 82 -13.67 -19.52 25.57
N PRO A 83 -14.82 -19.69 26.24
CA PRO A 83 -16.04 -18.96 25.90
C PRO A 83 -15.79 -17.45 25.87
N ALA A 84 -16.58 -16.74 25.06
CA ALA A 84 -16.49 -15.29 24.97
C ALA A 84 -16.64 -14.65 26.37
N GLY A 85 -15.75 -13.71 26.70
CA GLY A 85 -15.74 -13.02 27.99
C GLY A 85 -15.07 -13.80 29.13
N GLN A 86 -14.55 -15.00 28.89
CA GLN A 86 -13.82 -15.78 29.90
C GLN A 86 -12.32 -15.79 29.61
N ARG A 87 -11.52 -15.62 30.68
CA ARG A 87 -10.08 -15.82 30.59
C ARG A 87 -9.81 -17.33 30.53
N PRO A 88 -9.04 -17.82 29.54
CA PRO A 88 -8.67 -19.24 29.50
C PRO A 88 -7.75 -19.60 30.67
N ASP A 89 -7.93 -20.81 31.20
CA ASP A 89 -7.01 -21.42 32.16
C ASP A 89 -5.67 -21.80 31.49
N GLU A 90 -4.60 -21.93 32.29
CA GLU A 90 -3.25 -22.19 31.79
C GLU A 90 -3.13 -23.51 31.04
N GLN A 91 -3.83 -24.54 31.50
CA GLN A 91 -3.82 -25.87 30.87
C GLN A 91 -4.45 -25.81 29.47
N ARG A 92 -5.57 -25.11 29.31
CA ARG A 92 -6.20 -24.87 28.01
C ARG A 92 -5.30 -24.06 27.08
N VAL A 93 -4.63 -23.03 27.58
CA VAL A 93 -3.65 -22.27 26.79
C VAL A 93 -2.55 -23.20 26.28
N HIS A 94 -2.00 -24.04 27.16
CA HIS A 94 -0.96 -25.01 26.78
C HIS A 94 -1.45 -26.03 25.74
N MET A 95 -2.61 -26.65 25.96
CA MET A 95 -3.22 -27.62 25.03
C MET A 95 -3.48 -27.00 23.66
N ASN A 96 -4.05 -25.80 23.62
CA ASN A 96 -4.32 -25.06 22.39
C ASN A 96 -3.05 -24.74 21.62
N LYS A 97 -2.00 -24.34 22.35
CA LYS A 97 -0.68 -24.06 21.79
C LYS A 97 -0.02 -25.32 21.24
N GLN A 98 -0.10 -26.42 21.97
CA GLN A 98 0.42 -27.72 21.50
C GLN A 98 -0.30 -28.21 20.23
N ALA A 99 -1.63 -28.08 20.18
CA ALA A 99 -2.41 -28.44 18.99
C ALA A 99 -2.00 -27.63 17.75
N LEU A 100 -1.84 -26.30 17.91
CA LEU A 100 -1.36 -25.43 16.83
C LEU A 100 0.03 -25.83 16.34
N LEU A 101 0.97 -26.01 17.27
CA LEU A 101 2.34 -26.36 16.92
C LEU A 101 2.43 -27.73 16.25
N SER A 102 1.67 -28.72 16.73
CA SER A 102 1.65 -30.04 16.11
C SER A 102 1.22 -29.99 14.64
N ALA A 103 0.24 -29.14 14.30
CA ALA A 103 -0.24 -28.99 12.92
C ALA A 103 0.70 -28.15 12.04
N LEU A 104 1.43 -27.20 12.63
CA LEU A 104 2.30 -26.27 11.90
C LEU A 104 3.77 -26.73 11.81
N GLN A 105 4.22 -27.61 12.70
CA GLN A 105 5.59 -28.15 12.71
C GLN A 105 6.03 -28.77 11.37
N PRO A 106 5.19 -29.52 10.62
CA PRO A 106 5.55 -30.03 9.30
C PRO A 106 5.92 -28.96 8.28
N TYR A 107 5.50 -27.71 8.51
CA TYR A 107 5.83 -26.55 7.67
C TYR A 107 7.06 -25.77 8.20
N GLY A 108 7.75 -26.31 9.21
CA GLY A 108 8.93 -25.69 9.80
C GLY A 108 8.63 -24.51 10.72
N ILE A 109 7.38 -24.37 11.18
CA ILE A 109 6.97 -23.27 12.06
C ILE A 109 7.38 -23.56 13.50
N THR A 110 8.16 -22.64 14.08
CA THR A 110 8.56 -22.72 15.49
C THR A 110 7.53 -22.04 16.39
N ASN A 111 7.62 -22.35 17.67
CA ASN A 111 6.83 -21.66 18.68
C ASN A 111 7.03 -20.14 18.67
N GLU A 112 8.28 -19.71 18.58
CA GLU A 112 8.65 -18.29 18.56
C GLU A 112 8.10 -17.58 17.32
N GLN A 113 8.11 -18.24 16.16
CA GLN A 113 7.51 -17.70 14.94
C GLN A 113 6.00 -17.55 15.10
N LEU A 114 5.30 -18.58 15.60
CA LEU A 114 3.86 -18.52 15.85
C LEU A 114 3.49 -17.39 16.81
N ASP A 115 4.23 -17.27 17.93
CA ASP A 115 4.00 -16.23 18.93
C ASP A 115 4.25 -14.84 18.34
N THR A 116 5.36 -14.65 17.62
CA THR A 116 5.72 -13.37 16.96
C THR A 116 4.63 -12.91 15.99
N VAL A 117 4.23 -13.77 15.05
CA VAL A 117 3.24 -13.41 14.03
C VAL A 117 1.86 -13.19 14.64
N SER A 118 1.44 -14.07 15.56
CA SER A 118 0.12 -13.95 16.20
C SER A 118 0.00 -12.71 17.08
N ASN A 119 1.08 -12.32 17.76
CA ASN A 119 1.11 -11.10 18.55
C ASN A 119 1.10 -9.85 17.66
N TYR A 120 1.80 -9.87 16.52
CA TYR A 120 1.83 -8.75 15.57
C TYR A 120 0.44 -8.43 15.02
N TYR A 121 -0.37 -9.44 14.68
CA TYR A 121 -1.72 -9.26 14.12
C TYR A 121 -2.85 -9.36 15.17
N ARG A 122 -2.54 -9.27 16.46
CA ARG A 122 -3.55 -9.35 17.52
C ARG A 122 -4.46 -8.13 17.47
N TYR A 123 -5.74 -8.35 17.16
CA TYR A 123 -6.77 -7.31 17.27
C TYR A 123 -7.12 -7.03 18.73
N ARG A 124 -6.91 -5.80 19.20
CA ARG A 124 -7.23 -5.37 20.58
C ARG A 124 -8.50 -4.53 20.57
N ARG A 125 -9.64 -5.22 20.55
CA ARG A 125 -11.00 -4.62 20.54
C ARG A 125 -11.21 -3.56 21.61
N GLU A 126 -10.72 -3.81 22.81
CA GLU A 126 -10.88 -2.91 23.98
C GLU A 126 -10.19 -1.56 23.78
N GLN A 127 -9.17 -1.49 22.91
CA GLN A 127 -8.42 -0.28 22.61
C GLN A 127 -8.83 0.33 21.27
N GLY A 128 -9.76 -0.31 20.54
CA GLY A 128 -10.08 0.05 19.16
C GLY A 128 -8.93 -0.16 18.17
N GLU A 129 -7.82 -0.74 18.62
CA GLU A 129 -6.60 -0.92 17.82
C GLU A 129 -6.75 -2.13 16.88
N MET A 130 -6.84 -1.84 15.58
CA MET A 130 -6.62 -2.82 14.50
C MET A 130 -5.15 -3.27 14.49
N TRP A 131 -4.86 -4.41 13.86
CA TRP A 131 -3.47 -4.77 13.59
C TRP A 131 -2.74 -3.68 12.80
N PRO A 132 -1.39 -3.64 12.80
CA PRO A 132 -0.65 -2.63 12.06
C PRO A 132 -0.99 -2.62 10.56
N THR A 133 -1.29 -1.45 10.02
CA THR A 133 -1.56 -1.22 8.59
C THR A 133 -0.75 -0.05 8.07
N ALA A 134 -0.50 -0.05 6.77
CA ALA A 134 0.05 1.08 6.03
C ALA A 134 -0.74 1.26 4.74
N GLU A 135 -1.11 2.50 4.43
CA GLU A 135 -1.89 2.81 3.22
C GLU A 135 -1.07 2.63 1.95
N ALA A 136 -1.71 2.07 0.92
CA ALA A 136 -1.18 2.00 -0.43
C ALA A 136 -1.44 3.30 -1.19
N THR A 137 -0.53 3.64 -2.11
CA THR A 137 -0.67 4.79 -3.01
C THR A 137 -0.31 4.37 -4.43
N ALA A 138 -1.08 4.84 -5.42
CA ALA A 138 -0.85 4.55 -6.82
C ALA A 138 -1.23 5.74 -7.70
N VAL A 139 -0.67 5.78 -8.91
CA VAL A 139 -0.93 6.82 -9.91
C VAL A 139 -1.35 6.20 -11.24
N ALA A 140 -2.33 6.82 -11.89
CA ALA A 140 -2.76 6.44 -13.24
C ALA A 140 -1.75 6.94 -14.28
N ILE A 141 -1.37 6.07 -15.22
CA ILE A 141 -0.50 6.41 -16.33
C ILE A 141 -1.33 6.50 -17.61
N LEU A 142 -1.34 7.69 -18.20
CA LEU A 142 -2.15 7.99 -19.38
C LEU A 142 -1.27 8.11 -20.63
N LYS A 143 -1.81 7.67 -21.78
CA LYS A 143 -1.22 7.92 -23.10
C LYS A 143 -2.30 8.43 -24.03
N LYS A 144 -2.11 9.61 -24.60
CA LYS A 144 -3.09 10.28 -25.49
C LYS A 144 -4.48 10.43 -24.83
N GLY A 145 -4.51 10.71 -23.53
CA GLY A 145 -5.76 10.91 -22.78
C GLY A 145 -6.51 9.62 -22.37
N ALA A 146 -5.97 8.44 -22.65
CA ALA A 146 -6.54 7.16 -22.23
C ALA A 146 -5.67 6.48 -21.16
N LEU A 147 -6.31 5.78 -20.22
CA LEU A 147 -5.63 4.95 -19.23
C LEU A 147 -4.84 3.84 -19.92
N THR A 148 -3.56 3.72 -19.58
CA THR A 148 -2.70 2.66 -20.11
C THR A 148 -2.23 1.69 -19.04
N SER A 149 -1.91 2.19 -17.85
CA SER A 149 -1.47 1.37 -16.73
C SER A 149 -1.67 2.13 -15.42
N ILE A 150 -1.47 1.42 -14.31
CA ILE A 150 -1.46 1.99 -12.97
C ILE A 150 -0.09 1.67 -12.35
N LYS A 151 0.61 2.70 -11.88
CA LYS A 151 1.89 2.57 -11.21
C LYS A 151 1.66 2.64 -9.70
N ILE A 152 2.06 1.62 -8.97
CA ILE A 152 2.01 1.62 -7.50
C ILE A 152 3.26 2.37 -6.99
N ASP A 153 3.06 3.40 -6.18
CA ASP A 153 4.15 4.11 -5.49
C ASP A 153 4.47 3.46 -4.13
N LYS A 154 3.42 3.03 -3.41
CA LYS A 154 3.53 2.28 -2.16
C LYS A 154 2.49 1.17 -2.17
N GLY A 155 2.91 -0.07 -1.94
CA GLY A 155 1.99 -1.21 -1.86
C GLY A 155 1.18 -1.26 -0.56
N GLY A 156 1.53 -0.45 0.44
CA GLY A 156 0.95 -0.51 1.78
C GLY A 156 1.24 -1.85 2.48
N SER A 157 0.52 -2.13 3.56
CA SER A 157 0.58 -3.40 4.28
C SER A 157 -0.64 -3.60 5.18
N GLY A 158 -0.85 -4.84 5.62
CA GLY A 158 -1.95 -5.20 6.50
C GLY A 158 -3.31 -5.34 5.79
N TYR A 159 -3.32 -5.44 4.45
CA TYR A 159 -4.53 -5.80 3.70
C TYR A 159 -4.82 -7.31 3.86
N ASN A 160 -5.89 -7.65 4.56
CA ASN A 160 -6.34 -9.03 4.78
C ASN A 160 -7.34 -9.50 3.70
N SER A 161 -8.00 -8.56 3.04
CA SER A 161 -8.94 -8.75 1.93
C SER A 161 -8.57 -7.80 0.79
N VAL A 162 -9.02 -8.11 -0.43
CA VAL A 162 -8.74 -7.26 -1.59
C VAL A 162 -9.40 -5.88 -1.40
N PRO A 163 -8.63 -4.77 -1.38
CA PRO A 163 -9.21 -3.44 -1.23
C PRO A 163 -9.96 -3.02 -2.50
N THR A 164 -10.87 -2.08 -2.35
CA THR A 164 -11.55 -1.43 -3.48
C THR A 164 -10.62 -0.36 -4.05
N VAL A 165 -10.44 -0.35 -5.37
CA VAL A 165 -9.65 0.65 -6.08
C VAL A 165 -10.53 1.35 -7.11
N THR A 166 -10.58 2.69 -7.06
CA THR A 166 -11.39 3.51 -7.97
C THR A 166 -10.58 4.65 -8.56
N ILE A 167 -11.07 5.21 -9.67
CA ILE A 167 -10.50 6.38 -10.34
C ILE A 167 -11.53 7.50 -10.34
N ALA A 168 -11.16 8.66 -9.82
CA ALA A 168 -12.00 9.86 -9.83
C ALA A 168 -12.37 10.25 -11.27
N GLY A 169 -13.64 10.55 -11.50
CA GLY A 169 -14.18 10.87 -12.84
C GLY A 169 -14.44 9.65 -13.73
N HIS A 170 -14.02 8.43 -13.33
CA HIS A 170 -14.07 7.23 -14.16
C HIS A 170 -14.61 5.97 -13.41
N PRO A 171 -15.85 6.00 -12.88
CA PRO A 171 -16.44 4.87 -12.15
C PRO A 171 -16.72 3.63 -13.02
N GLU A 172 -16.75 3.81 -14.35
CA GLU A 172 -16.91 2.75 -15.34
C GLU A 172 -15.69 1.83 -15.42
N ILE A 173 -14.49 2.34 -15.13
CA ILE A 173 -13.26 1.57 -15.17
C ILE A 173 -13.21 0.64 -13.96
N LYS A 174 -13.15 -0.67 -14.21
CA LYS A 174 -13.07 -1.68 -13.15
C LYS A 174 -11.61 -2.04 -12.89
N LEU A 175 -11.21 -1.93 -11.63
CA LEU A 175 -9.86 -2.25 -11.18
C LEU A 175 -9.91 -3.40 -10.18
N LYS A 176 -8.86 -4.23 -10.19
CA LYS A 176 -8.68 -5.32 -9.22
C LYS A 176 -7.26 -5.27 -8.66
N ALA A 177 -7.16 -5.09 -7.35
CA ALA A 177 -5.88 -5.21 -6.64
C ALA A 177 -5.49 -6.69 -6.47
N VAL A 178 -4.20 -6.97 -6.55
CA VAL A 178 -3.59 -8.26 -6.25
C VAL A 178 -2.70 -8.11 -5.04
N LEU A 179 -2.96 -8.92 -4.01
CA LEU A 179 -2.23 -8.86 -2.75
C LEU A 179 -1.06 -9.85 -2.75
N LEU A 180 0.02 -9.45 -2.09
CA LEU A 180 1.18 -10.28 -1.79
C LEU A 180 1.28 -10.51 -0.28
N TYR A 181 1.32 -11.79 0.08
CA TYR A 181 1.52 -12.24 1.46
C TYR A 181 2.90 -12.86 1.62
N GLY A 182 3.56 -12.60 2.75
CA GLY A 182 4.90 -13.07 3.02
C GLY A 182 5.37 -12.84 4.47
N LYS A 183 6.57 -13.34 4.76
CA LYS A 183 7.13 -13.38 6.13
C LYS A 183 7.60 -12.02 6.67
N ASP A 184 7.81 -11.03 5.80
CA ASP A 184 8.13 -9.68 6.23
C ASP A 184 6.87 -8.97 6.72
N LEU A 185 6.63 -9.03 8.04
CA LEU A 185 5.40 -8.55 8.67
C LEU A 185 5.09 -7.09 8.38
N LYS A 186 6.12 -6.25 8.18
CA LYS A 186 5.94 -4.81 7.89
C LYS A 186 5.37 -4.55 6.50
N ASN A 187 5.64 -5.46 5.56
CA ASN A 187 5.25 -5.36 4.15
C ASN A 187 4.23 -6.44 3.73
N ASN A 188 3.82 -7.31 4.67
CA ASN A 188 2.90 -8.41 4.43
C ASN A 188 1.47 -7.91 4.19
N GLY A 189 0.78 -8.54 3.24
CA GLY A 189 -0.53 -8.08 2.76
C GLY A 189 -0.41 -6.75 2.05
N SER A 190 0.56 -6.60 1.14
CA SER A 190 0.75 -5.42 0.31
C SER A 190 0.07 -5.59 -1.05
N ILE A 191 -0.33 -4.48 -1.67
CA ILE A 191 -0.79 -4.47 -3.06
C ILE A 191 0.44 -4.57 -3.97
N SER A 192 0.51 -5.65 -4.74
CA SER A 192 1.60 -5.94 -5.69
C SER A 192 1.26 -5.56 -7.12
N GLU A 193 -0.03 -5.55 -7.47
CA GLU A 193 -0.51 -5.20 -8.81
C GLU A 193 -1.92 -4.59 -8.71
N ILE A 194 -2.25 -3.69 -9.64
CA ILE A 194 -3.62 -3.22 -9.86
C ILE A 194 -3.96 -3.47 -11.32
N GLN A 195 -4.83 -4.43 -11.56
CA GLN A 195 -5.24 -4.88 -12.89
C GLN A 195 -6.44 -4.07 -13.38
N ILE A 196 -6.38 -3.65 -14.65
CA ILE A 196 -7.53 -3.08 -15.35
C ILE A 196 -8.40 -4.25 -15.84
N VAL A 197 -9.52 -4.48 -15.17
CA VAL A 197 -10.48 -5.51 -15.54
C VAL A 197 -11.30 -4.95 -16.70
N LYS A 198 -11.17 -5.60 -17.87
CA LYS A 198 -11.58 -5.11 -19.19
C LYS A 198 -12.92 -4.34 -19.17
N ASN A 199 -12.87 -3.10 -19.67
CA ASN A 199 -14.03 -2.34 -20.12
C ASN A 199 -14.78 -3.18 -21.17
N LEU A 200 -16.07 -3.46 -20.94
CA LEU A 200 -16.98 -3.95 -21.98
C LEU A 200 -17.46 -2.77 -22.82
#